data_AF-A0A538NHF7-F1
#
_entry.id   AF-A0A538NHF7-F1
#
_cell.length_a   1.000
_cell.length_b   1.000
_cell.length_c   1.000
_cell.angle_alpha   90.00
_cell.angle_beta   90.00
_cell.angle_gamma   90.00
#
_symmetry.space_group_name_H-M   'P 1'
#
loop_
_entity.id
_entity.type
_entity.pdbx_description
1 polymer ?
#
loop_
_entity_poly.entity_id
_entity_poly.type
_entity_poly.pdbx_seq_one_letter_code
_entity_poly.pdbx_strand_id
1 'polypeptide(L)'
;MFYRKPVLAVLLGLIFLSFFGTLCASALMFPETYDWRYRVISNLLSPRDNPGHYWLPACGMALAALFMLPFARYLQRHLEISSPRVARVSYRTFVAGIVALVCTCLIVPQHIHGVFGIWRLHEFLARSSAAFLALGMLCGCWCAWKGCRKSVLAARLFWTWSCVTLLPLVGVLFSECLLLLTRLKLSWAMPVRNGLRHSVFWHLGFWEWTGAAAVFVFLCAAVFLTPSLAVLEAKVREG
;
A
#
# COMPACT_ATOMS: atom_id res chain seq x y z
N MET A 1 -28.19 1.70 2.27
CA MET A 1 -27.65 1.47 0.92
C MET A 1 -26.64 0.32 1.00
N PHE A 2 -27.06 -0.86 0.52
CA PHE A 2 -26.35 -2.13 0.61
C PHE A 2 -24.97 -2.05 -0.05
N TYR A 3 -23.88 -2.12 0.72
CA TYR A 3 -22.57 -2.49 0.15
C TYR A 3 -22.62 -3.99 -0.16
N ARG A 4 -23.27 -4.34 -1.28
CA ARG A 4 -23.30 -5.72 -1.76
C ARG A 4 -21.87 -6.08 -2.18
N LYS A 5 -21.32 -7.16 -1.63
CA LYS A 5 -20.02 -7.75 -2.02
C LYS A 5 -19.70 -7.67 -3.53
N PRO A 6 -20.64 -7.87 -4.48
CA PRO A 6 -20.37 -7.65 -5.90
C PRO A 6 -19.86 -6.24 -6.25
N VAL A 7 -20.38 -5.18 -5.63
CA VAL A 7 -19.92 -3.80 -5.89
C VAL A 7 -18.47 -3.63 -5.44
N LEU A 8 -18.09 -4.19 -4.28
CA LEU A 8 -16.71 -4.16 -3.81
C LEU A 8 -15.79 -5.00 -4.72
N ALA A 9 -16.27 -6.14 -5.25
CA ALA A 9 -15.50 -6.94 -6.20
C ALA A 9 -15.28 -6.21 -7.53
N VAL A 10 -16.30 -5.51 -8.06
CA VAL A 10 -16.17 -4.68 -9.26
C VAL A 10 -15.20 -3.52 -9.00
N LEU A 11 -15.34 -2.81 -7.88
CA LEU A 11 -14.39 -1.77 -7.49
C LEU A 11 -12.97 -2.31 -7.35
N LEU A 12 -12.80 -3.50 -6.77
CA LEU A 12 -11.49 -4.16 -6.68
C LEU A 12 -10.90 -4.38 -8.08
N GLY A 13 -11.69 -4.92 -9.01
CA GLY A 13 -11.28 -5.08 -10.41
C GLY A 13 -10.87 -3.75 -11.07
N LEU A 14 -11.62 -2.68 -10.82
CA LEU A 14 -11.29 -1.33 -11.31
C LEU A 14 -10.00 -0.78 -10.69
N ILE A 15 -9.76 -0.98 -9.39
CA ILE A 15 -8.50 -0.59 -8.74
C ILE A 15 -7.33 -1.35 -9.37
N PHE A 16 -7.46 -2.67 -9.57
CA PHE A 16 -6.43 -3.49 -10.20
C PHE A 16 -6.11 -3.03 -11.63
N LEU A 17 -7.14 -2.87 -12.45
CA LEU A 17 -6.98 -2.43 -13.84
C LEU A 17 -6.38 -1.02 -13.91
N SER A 18 -6.86 -0.11 -13.06
CA SER A 18 -6.39 1.27 -13.01
C SER A 18 -4.95 1.36 -12.54
N PHE A 19 -4.52 0.56 -11.56
CA PHE A 19 -3.14 0.62 -11.05
C PHE A 19 -2.17 -0.21 -11.89
N PHE A 20 -2.38 -1.52 -11.97
CA PHE A 20 -1.46 -2.43 -12.65
C PHE A 20 -1.55 -2.33 -14.16
N GLY A 21 -2.74 -2.07 -14.72
CA GLY A 21 -2.90 -1.91 -16.15
C GLY A 21 -2.11 -0.71 -16.67
N THR A 22 -2.22 0.45 -16.01
CA THR A 22 -1.46 1.64 -16.42
C THR A 22 0.03 1.52 -16.14
N LEU A 23 0.43 0.88 -15.03
CA LEU A 23 1.85 0.64 -14.74
C LEU A 23 2.48 -0.33 -15.73
N CYS A 24 1.78 -1.41 -16.11
CA CYS A 24 2.24 -2.36 -17.11
C CYS A 24 2.36 -1.69 -18.48
N ALA A 25 1.33 -0.96 -18.92
CA ALA A 25 1.38 -0.21 -20.16
C ALA A 25 2.54 0.81 -20.17
N SER A 26 2.72 1.55 -19.07
CA SER A 26 3.82 2.51 -18.93
C SER A 26 5.20 1.85 -18.92
N ALA A 27 5.35 0.70 -18.28
CA ALA A 27 6.60 -0.07 -18.27
C ALA A 27 6.95 -0.64 -19.65
N LEU A 28 5.95 -1.05 -20.44
CA LEU A 28 6.13 -1.50 -21.83
C LEU A 28 6.53 -0.36 -22.77
N MET A 29 6.08 0.86 -22.48
CA MET A 29 6.40 2.07 -23.24
C MET A 29 7.59 2.83 -22.66
N PHE A 30 8.29 2.27 -21.67
CA PHE A 30 9.40 2.93 -21.00
C PHE A 30 10.60 3.04 -21.96
N PRO A 31 11.34 4.17 -21.98
CA PRO A 31 12.44 4.37 -22.94
C PRO A 31 13.59 3.35 -22.81
N GLU A 32 13.79 2.81 -21.61
CA GLU A 32 14.78 1.78 -21.31
C GLU A 32 14.11 0.46 -20.87
N THR A 33 14.89 -0.59 -20.65
CA THR A 33 14.35 -1.81 -20.01
C THR A 33 13.97 -1.51 -18.55
N TYR A 34 12.67 -1.63 -18.25
CA TYR A 34 12.15 -1.46 -16.90
C TYR A 34 12.26 -2.78 -16.11
N ASP A 35 13.30 -2.91 -15.30
CA ASP A 35 13.41 -4.00 -14.33
C ASP A 35 12.82 -3.55 -12.97
N TRP A 36 11.67 -4.10 -12.61
CA TRP A 36 10.94 -3.82 -11.37
C TRP A 36 11.73 -4.17 -10.11
N ARG A 37 12.75 -5.05 -10.20
CA ARG A 37 13.60 -5.43 -9.06
C ARG A 37 14.49 -4.28 -8.62
N TYR A 38 14.90 -3.44 -9.57
CA TYR A 38 15.90 -2.40 -9.37
C TYR A 38 15.35 -0.99 -9.57
N ARG A 39 14.25 -0.84 -10.33
CA ARG A 39 13.58 0.45 -10.58
C ARG A 39 12.35 0.62 -9.70
N VAL A 40 12.21 1.84 -9.20
CA VAL A 40 11.08 2.31 -8.39
C VAL A 40 9.87 2.60 -9.26
N ILE A 41 8.68 2.51 -8.68
CA ILE A 41 7.41 2.89 -9.33
C ILE A 41 7.47 4.36 -9.72
N SER A 42 8.09 5.20 -8.89
CA SER A 42 8.21 6.64 -9.16
C SER A 42 8.93 6.96 -10.48
N ASN A 43 9.79 6.09 -11.00
CA ASN A 43 10.43 6.29 -12.32
C ASN A 43 9.40 6.27 -13.44
N LEU A 44 8.33 5.45 -13.32
CA LEU A 44 7.26 5.41 -14.31
C LEU A 44 6.42 6.70 -14.29
N LEU A 45 6.33 7.38 -13.14
CA LEU A 45 5.57 8.62 -12.93
C LEU A 45 6.41 9.88 -13.12
N SER A 46 7.71 9.74 -13.35
CA SER A 46 8.66 10.84 -13.46
C SER A 46 8.75 11.30 -14.92
N PRO A 47 8.48 12.58 -15.24
CA PRO A 47 8.69 13.11 -16.59
C PRO A 47 10.15 13.06 -17.03
N ARG A 48 11.09 12.95 -16.08
CA ARG A 48 12.51 12.79 -16.38
C ARG A 48 12.81 11.41 -16.95
N ASP A 49 12.27 10.38 -16.30
CA ASP A 49 12.61 8.99 -16.61
C ASP A 49 11.64 8.39 -17.64
N ASN A 50 10.41 8.91 -17.72
CA ASN A 50 9.37 8.51 -18.66
C ASN A 50 8.67 9.71 -19.33
N PRO A 51 9.38 10.54 -20.11
CA PRO A 51 8.87 11.81 -20.63
C PRO A 51 7.60 11.67 -21.48
N GLY A 52 7.46 10.59 -22.24
CA GLY A 52 6.30 10.39 -23.13
C GLY A 52 5.03 9.91 -22.43
N HIS A 53 5.17 9.18 -21.32
CA HIS A 53 4.07 8.37 -20.78
C HIS A 53 3.93 8.44 -19.24
N TYR A 54 4.60 9.38 -18.57
CA TYR A 54 4.54 9.51 -17.10
C TYR A 54 3.13 9.79 -16.55
N TRP A 55 2.30 10.46 -17.35
CA TRP A 55 0.93 10.82 -16.97
C TRP A 55 0.02 9.60 -16.85
N LEU A 56 0.26 8.55 -17.64
CA LEU A 56 -0.56 7.34 -17.68
C LEU A 56 -0.59 6.60 -16.33
N PRO A 57 0.56 6.21 -15.73
CA PRO A 57 0.57 5.59 -14.41
C PRO A 57 0.16 6.56 -13.30
N ALA A 58 0.43 7.87 -13.44
CA ALA A 58 -0.03 8.87 -12.47
C ALA A 58 -1.57 8.95 -12.41
N CYS A 59 -2.24 9.02 -13.57
CA CYS A 59 -3.71 8.99 -13.64
C CYS A 59 -4.27 7.66 -13.12
N GLY A 60 -3.67 6.53 -13.52
CA GLY A 60 -4.10 5.20 -13.09
C GLY A 60 -3.98 5.00 -11.58
N MET A 61 -2.88 5.45 -10.98
CA MET A 61 -2.68 5.43 -9.53
C MET A 61 -3.64 6.36 -8.79
N ALA A 62 -3.89 7.57 -9.29
CA ALA A 62 -4.83 8.50 -8.70
C ALA A 62 -6.26 7.92 -8.72
N LEU A 63 -6.70 7.35 -9.84
CA LEU A 63 -7.99 6.70 -9.97
C LEU A 63 -8.11 5.47 -9.05
N ALA A 64 -7.07 4.63 -8.98
CA ALA A 64 -7.03 3.51 -8.06
C ALA A 64 -7.16 3.98 -6.60
N ALA A 65 -6.49 5.07 -6.23
CA ALA A 65 -6.59 5.68 -4.90
C ALA A 65 -8.01 6.16 -4.59
N LEU A 66 -8.67 6.83 -5.52
CA LEU A 66 -10.06 7.27 -5.36
C LEU A 66 -11.01 6.07 -5.20
N PHE A 67 -10.83 5.00 -5.98
CA PHE A 67 -11.61 3.78 -5.85
C PHE A 67 -11.34 3.01 -4.54
N MET A 68 -10.26 3.30 -3.81
CA MET A 68 -10.03 2.77 -2.45
C MET A 68 -10.88 3.48 -1.36
N LEU A 69 -11.46 4.66 -1.62
CA LEU A 69 -12.26 5.38 -0.60
C LEU A 69 -13.48 4.58 -0.07
N PRO A 70 -14.30 3.93 -0.93
CA PRO A 70 -15.38 3.06 -0.47
C PRO A 70 -14.87 1.90 0.41
N PHE A 71 -13.66 1.40 0.16
CA PHE A 71 -13.04 0.34 0.97
C PHE A 71 -12.70 0.82 2.38
N ALA A 72 -12.16 2.02 2.53
CA ALA A 72 -11.87 2.59 3.84
C ALA A 72 -13.15 2.65 4.70
N ARG A 73 -14.27 3.09 4.12
CA ARG A 73 -15.56 3.14 4.80
C ARG A 73 -16.14 1.76 5.09
N TYR A 74 -15.99 0.82 4.15
CA TYR A 74 -16.40 -0.58 4.34
C TYR A 74 -15.65 -1.23 5.50
N LEU A 75 -14.32 -1.11 5.50
CA LEU A 75 -13.46 -1.60 6.56
C LEU A 75 -13.83 -0.97 7.90
N GLN A 76 -14.03 0.35 7.96
CA GLN A 76 -14.46 1.00 9.20
C GLN A 76 -15.68 0.33 9.82
N ARG A 77 -16.77 0.17 9.04
CA ARG A 77 -18.02 -0.42 9.54
C ARG A 77 -17.82 -1.84 10.05
N HIS A 78 -17.00 -2.62 9.36
CA HIS A 78 -16.71 -3.98 9.79
C HIS A 78 -15.86 -4.00 11.07
N LEU A 79 -14.83 -3.17 11.15
CA LEU A 79 -13.92 -3.12 12.30
C LEU A 79 -14.58 -2.51 13.54
N GLU A 80 -15.58 -1.64 13.36
CA GLU A 80 -16.35 -1.02 14.45
C GLU A 80 -17.00 -2.07 15.37
N ILE A 81 -17.39 -3.23 14.82
CA ILE A 81 -17.96 -4.36 15.55
C ILE A 81 -16.96 -4.92 16.58
N SER A 82 -15.66 -4.92 16.25
CA SER A 82 -14.61 -5.43 17.14
C SER A 82 -14.03 -4.35 18.05
N SER A 83 -13.80 -3.14 17.51
CA SER A 83 -13.24 -2.03 18.28
C SER A 83 -13.53 -0.67 17.61
N PRO A 84 -14.44 0.14 18.16
CA PRO A 84 -14.87 1.38 17.50
C PRO A 84 -13.77 2.45 17.45
N ARG A 85 -12.93 2.56 18.48
CA ARG A 85 -11.82 3.52 18.53
C ARG A 85 -10.77 3.20 17.46
N VAL A 86 -10.33 1.96 17.39
CA VAL A 86 -9.29 1.52 16.43
C VAL A 86 -9.82 1.54 15.00
N ALA A 87 -11.09 1.19 14.79
CA ALA A 87 -11.73 1.30 13.47
C ALA A 87 -11.75 2.75 12.95
N ARG A 88 -12.01 3.74 13.82
CA ARG A 88 -11.96 5.16 13.45
C ARG A 88 -10.55 5.62 13.10
N VAL A 89 -9.54 5.16 13.85
CA VAL A 89 -8.12 5.44 13.53
C VAL A 89 -7.77 4.83 12.18
N SER A 90 -8.08 3.55 11.97
CA SER A 90 -7.85 2.84 10.70
C SER A 90 -8.47 3.58 9.51
N TYR A 91 -9.73 4.01 9.63
CA TYR A 91 -10.41 4.80 8.61
C TYR A 91 -9.69 6.11 8.29
N ARG A 92 -9.37 6.89 9.33
CA ARG A 92 -8.71 8.20 9.17
C ARG A 92 -7.35 8.07 8.52
N THR A 93 -6.56 7.09 8.92
CA THR A 93 -5.22 6.86 8.36
C THR A 93 -5.31 6.31 6.94
N PHE A 94 -6.24 5.40 6.63
CA PHE A 94 -6.48 4.98 5.25
C PHE A 94 -6.85 6.16 4.34
N VAL A 95 -7.78 7.02 4.77
CA VAL A 95 -8.20 8.20 4.00
C VAL A 95 -7.04 9.18 3.84
N ALA A 96 -6.28 9.45 4.91
CA ALA A 96 -5.09 10.31 4.83
C ALA A 96 -4.05 9.75 3.84
N GLY A 97 -3.84 8.43 3.83
CA GLY A 97 -2.95 7.76 2.88
C GLY A 97 -3.44 7.88 1.44
N ILE A 98 -4.74 7.68 1.20
CA ILE A 98 -5.37 7.88 -0.11
C ILE A 98 -5.21 9.32 -0.60
N VAL A 99 -5.50 10.30 0.25
CA VAL A 99 -5.36 11.73 -0.09
C VAL A 99 -3.90 12.06 -0.41
N ALA A 100 -2.96 11.61 0.43
CA ALA A 100 -1.53 11.79 0.16
C ALA A 100 -1.12 11.15 -1.17
N LEU A 101 -1.61 9.95 -1.49
CA LEU A 101 -1.32 9.27 -2.76
C LEU A 101 -1.84 10.04 -3.97
N VAL A 102 -3.08 10.55 -3.91
CA VAL A 102 -3.64 11.39 -4.97
C VAL A 102 -2.79 12.65 -5.14
N CYS A 103 -2.44 13.33 -4.04
CA CYS A 103 -1.58 14.51 -4.08
C CYS A 103 -0.19 14.19 -4.69
N THR A 104 0.42 13.06 -4.35
CA THR A 104 1.68 12.59 -4.96
C THR A 104 1.55 12.44 -6.47
N CYS A 105 0.43 11.89 -6.96
CA CYS A 105 0.20 11.70 -8.39
C CYS A 105 -0.03 13.02 -9.15
N LEU A 106 -0.59 14.03 -8.47
CA LEU A 106 -0.80 15.36 -9.04
C LEU A 106 0.48 16.22 -9.04
N ILE A 107 1.36 15.99 -8.06
CA ILE A 107 2.64 16.70 -7.94
C ILE A 107 3.68 16.00 -8.80
N VAL A 108 3.79 16.47 -10.03
CA VAL A 108 4.78 16.00 -11.01
C VAL A 108 6.13 16.67 -10.75
N PRO A 109 7.22 15.91 -10.48
CA PRO A 109 8.54 16.51 -10.29
C PRO A 109 9.06 17.09 -11.62
N GLN A 110 8.97 18.41 -11.80
CA GLN A 110 9.57 19.11 -12.94
C GLN A 110 10.94 19.68 -12.56
N HIS A 111 11.99 19.28 -13.28
CA HIS A 111 13.38 19.75 -13.07
C HIS A 111 13.63 21.22 -13.47
N ILE A 112 12.67 21.88 -14.12
CA ILE A 112 12.87 23.22 -14.70
C ILE A 112 12.90 24.31 -13.61
N HIS A 113 12.39 24.04 -12.40
CA HIS A 113 12.42 24.99 -11.29
C HIS A 113 12.97 24.34 -10.02
N GLY A 114 14.30 24.34 -9.86
CA GLY A 114 14.99 24.04 -8.60
C GLY A 114 14.62 24.97 -7.42
N VAL A 115 13.68 25.89 -7.63
CA VAL A 115 13.33 27.00 -6.73
C VAL A 115 12.30 26.58 -5.65
N PHE A 116 11.55 25.48 -5.82
CA PHE A 116 10.41 25.17 -4.92
C PHE A 116 10.45 23.86 -4.14
N GLY A 117 11.52 23.06 -4.22
CA GLY A 117 11.61 21.82 -3.43
C GLY A 117 10.51 20.79 -3.72
N ILE A 118 9.85 20.90 -4.89
CA ILE A 118 8.72 20.06 -5.33
C ILE A 118 9.07 18.56 -5.28
N TRP A 119 10.33 18.21 -5.58
CA TRP A 119 10.82 16.84 -5.46
C TRP A 119 10.77 16.30 -4.02
N ARG A 120 11.19 17.11 -3.03
CA ARG A 120 11.11 16.73 -1.61
C ARG A 120 9.66 16.60 -1.16
N LEU A 121 8.77 17.45 -1.70
CA LEU A 121 7.35 17.38 -1.42
C LEU A 121 6.72 16.08 -1.98
N HIS A 122 7.03 15.73 -3.23
CA HIS A 122 6.58 14.47 -3.84
C HIS A 122 7.06 13.26 -3.04
N GLU A 123 8.36 13.21 -2.70
CA GLU A 123 8.93 12.12 -1.89
C GLU A 123 8.29 12.06 -0.48
N PHE A 124 8.09 13.21 0.16
CA PHE A 124 7.43 13.30 1.46
C PHE A 124 5.98 12.80 1.39
N LEU A 125 5.21 13.18 0.37
CA LEU A 125 3.83 12.73 0.19
C LEU A 125 3.76 11.24 -0.14
N ALA A 126 4.66 10.72 -0.98
CA ALA A 126 4.76 9.30 -1.29
C ALA A 126 5.04 8.47 -0.03
N ARG A 127 6.02 8.88 0.79
CA ARG A 127 6.33 8.23 2.07
C ARG A 127 5.18 8.34 3.07
N SER A 128 4.55 9.52 3.15
CA SER A 128 3.39 9.75 4.03
C SER A 128 2.22 8.86 3.64
N SER A 129 1.93 8.74 2.34
CA SER A 129 0.93 7.81 1.81
C SER A 129 1.19 6.38 2.26
N ALA A 130 2.40 5.87 2.03
CA ALA A 130 2.79 4.52 2.44
C ALA A 130 2.66 4.31 3.96
N ALA A 131 3.13 5.27 4.77
CA ALA A 131 3.04 5.21 6.21
C ALA A 131 1.59 5.20 6.73
N PHE A 132 0.74 6.08 6.19
CA PHE A 132 -0.67 6.17 6.58
C PHE A 132 -1.48 4.93 6.17
N LEU A 133 -1.23 4.38 4.97
CA LEU A 133 -1.84 3.11 4.53
C LEU A 133 -1.39 1.96 5.43
N ALA A 134 -0.08 1.84 5.71
CA ALA A 134 0.46 0.81 6.60
C ALA A 134 -0.13 0.91 8.02
N LEU A 135 -0.26 2.12 8.57
CA LEU A 135 -0.90 2.34 9.87
C LEU A 135 -2.38 1.93 9.85
N GLY A 136 -3.10 2.22 8.76
CA GLY A 136 -4.47 1.76 8.55
C GLY A 136 -4.59 0.24 8.56
N MET A 137 -3.68 -0.44 7.86
CA MET A 137 -3.59 -1.91 7.79
C MET A 137 -3.25 -2.52 9.16
N LEU A 138 -2.29 -1.96 9.90
CA LEU A 138 -1.94 -2.39 11.26
C LEU A 138 -3.13 -2.28 12.22
N CYS A 139 -3.88 -1.18 12.15
CA CYS A 139 -5.11 -1.03 12.92
C CYS A 139 -6.16 -2.09 12.53
N GLY A 140 -6.23 -2.44 11.24
CA GLY A 140 -7.04 -3.55 10.73
C GLY A 140 -6.63 -4.91 11.32
N CYS A 141 -5.33 -5.22 11.35
CA CYS A 141 -4.78 -6.42 11.98
C CYS A 141 -5.14 -6.52 13.47
N TRP A 142 -5.02 -5.41 14.20
CA TRP A 142 -5.40 -5.34 15.62
C TRP A 142 -6.89 -5.66 15.84
N CYS A 143 -7.76 -5.09 15.01
CA CYS A 143 -9.19 -5.38 15.06
C CYS A 143 -9.52 -6.83 14.67
N ALA A 144 -8.81 -7.38 13.68
CA ALA A 144 -8.96 -8.78 13.27
C ALA A 144 -8.48 -9.77 14.34
N TRP A 145 -7.42 -9.44 15.08
CA TRP A 145 -6.94 -10.23 16.23
C TRP A 145 -8.05 -10.43 17.27
N LYS A 146 -8.81 -9.39 17.59
CA LYS A 146 -9.94 -9.50 18.55
C LYS A 146 -11.06 -10.43 18.07
N GLY A 147 -11.22 -10.56 16.75
CA GLY A 147 -12.25 -11.41 16.13
C GLY A 147 -11.78 -12.82 15.76
N CYS A 148 -10.47 -13.10 15.82
CA CYS A 148 -9.89 -14.29 15.19
C CYS A 148 -10.40 -15.61 15.79
N ARG A 149 -10.72 -15.63 17.09
CA ARG A 149 -11.23 -16.81 17.79
C ARG A 149 -12.70 -17.13 17.50
N LYS A 150 -13.43 -16.25 16.82
CA LYS A 150 -14.87 -16.40 16.59
C LYS A 150 -15.21 -17.33 15.41
N SER A 151 -14.31 -17.49 14.45
CA SER A 151 -14.51 -18.39 13.29
C SER A 151 -13.22 -18.66 12.54
N VAL A 152 -13.17 -19.78 11.80
CA VAL A 152 -12.05 -20.12 10.90
C VAL A 152 -11.81 -19.02 9.85
N LEU A 153 -12.88 -18.42 9.32
CA LEU A 153 -12.77 -17.34 8.34
C LEU A 153 -12.15 -16.08 8.96
N ALA A 154 -12.53 -15.72 10.19
CA ALA A 154 -11.92 -14.60 10.91
C ALA A 154 -10.45 -14.86 11.27
N ALA A 155 -10.10 -16.10 11.62
CA ALA A 155 -8.70 -16.50 11.83
C ALA A 155 -7.88 -16.39 10.53
N ARG A 156 -8.43 -16.85 9.40
CA ARG A 156 -7.78 -16.75 8.09
C ARG A 156 -7.58 -15.29 7.67
N LEU A 157 -8.59 -14.44 7.87
CA LEU A 157 -8.50 -13.00 7.64
C LEU A 157 -7.38 -12.38 8.49
N PHE A 158 -7.36 -12.67 9.79
CA PHE A 158 -6.34 -12.19 10.71
C PHE A 158 -4.92 -12.58 10.27
N TRP A 159 -4.68 -13.86 9.98
CA TRP A 159 -3.38 -14.33 9.54
C TRP A 159 -2.97 -13.72 8.19
N THR A 160 -3.90 -13.66 7.24
CA THR A 160 -3.64 -13.04 5.92
C THR A 160 -3.24 -11.58 6.08
N TRP A 161 -4.05 -10.78 6.79
CA TRP A 161 -3.76 -9.37 7.04
C TRP A 161 -2.45 -9.17 7.82
N SER A 162 -2.19 -9.99 8.82
CA SER A 162 -0.95 -9.90 9.61
C SER A 162 0.27 -10.22 8.77
N CYS A 163 0.25 -11.30 7.99
CA CYS A 163 1.36 -11.66 7.12
C CYS A 163 1.64 -10.57 6.08
N VAL A 164 0.62 -10.08 5.37
CA VAL A 164 0.82 -9.07 4.32
C VAL A 164 1.21 -7.71 4.87
N THR A 165 0.88 -7.38 6.12
CA THR A 165 1.24 -6.10 6.72
C THR A 165 2.60 -6.15 7.43
N LEU A 166 2.83 -7.18 8.25
CA LEU A 166 4.00 -7.26 9.10
C LEU A 166 5.24 -7.74 8.35
N LEU A 167 5.13 -8.69 7.40
CA LEU A 167 6.32 -9.18 6.69
C LEU A 167 7.01 -8.08 5.87
N PRO A 168 6.29 -7.26 5.06
CA PRO A 168 6.93 -6.15 4.36
C PRO A 168 7.47 -5.10 5.33
N LEU A 169 6.75 -4.78 6.41
CA LEU A 169 7.18 -3.76 7.36
C LEU A 169 8.45 -4.16 8.08
N VAL A 170 8.52 -5.39 8.59
CA VAL A 170 9.73 -5.96 9.20
C VAL A 170 10.87 -6.01 8.19
N GLY A 171 10.58 -6.40 6.95
CA GLY A 171 11.56 -6.43 5.87
C GLY A 171 12.18 -5.06 5.55
N VAL A 172 11.35 -4.03 5.38
CA VAL A 172 11.79 -2.63 5.17
C VAL A 172 12.62 -2.15 6.35
N LEU A 173 12.11 -2.33 7.57
CA LEU A 173 12.81 -1.90 8.79
C LEU A 173 14.17 -2.60 8.93
N PHE A 174 14.22 -3.90 8.65
CA PHE A 174 15.46 -4.66 8.69
C PHE A 174 16.46 -4.17 7.62
N SER A 175 16.00 -3.90 6.40
CA SER A 175 16.83 -3.34 5.32
C SER A 175 17.39 -1.97 5.70
N GLU A 176 16.57 -1.07 6.25
CA GLU A 176 16.99 0.26 6.69
C GLU A 176 17.98 0.19 7.88
N CYS A 177 17.73 -0.67 8.87
CA CYS A 177 18.67 -0.90 9.96
C CYS A 177 20.03 -1.38 9.45
N LEU A 178 20.04 -2.33 8.50
CA LEU A 178 21.27 -2.78 7.86
C LEU A 178 21.95 -1.65 7.05
N LEU A 179 21.19 -0.77 6.38
CA LEU A 179 21.74 0.37 5.64
C LEU A 179 22.45 1.33 6.59
N LEU A 180 21.83 1.62 7.74
CA LEU A 180 22.40 2.47 8.77
C LEU A 180 23.67 1.86 9.37
N LEU A 181 23.64 0.57 9.74
CA LEU A 181 24.81 -0.14 10.27
C LEU A 181 25.99 -0.15 9.30
N THR A 182 25.72 -0.34 8.01
CA THR A 182 26.78 -0.36 6.98
C THR A 182 27.35 1.04 6.69
N ARG A 183 26.56 2.12 6.85
CA ARG A 183 27.06 3.50 6.78
C ARG A 183 27.96 3.87 7.95
N LEU A 184 27.73 3.29 9.13
CA LEU A 184 28.56 3.50 10.31
C LEU A 184 29.95 2.81 10.22
N LYS A 185 30.23 2.07 9.12
CA LYS A 185 31.51 1.40 8.86
C LYS A 185 32.00 0.49 10.01
N LEU A 186 31.09 -0.14 10.76
CA LEU A 186 31.48 -1.11 11.78
C LEU A 186 32.16 -2.32 11.10
N SER A 187 33.33 -2.70 11.62
CA SER A 187 34.19 -3.76 11.06
C SER A 187 33.47 -5.11 10.92
N TRP A 188 32.61 -5.47 11.87
CA TRP A 188 31.82 -6.71 11.83
C TRP A 188 30.65 -6.69 10.82
N ALA A 189 30.21 -5.51 10.39
CA ALA A 189 29.10 -5.36 9.43
C ALA A 189 29.58 -5.38 7.96
N MET A 190 30.88 -5.29 7.72
CA MET A 190 31.48 -5.30 6.37
C MET A 190 31.27 -6.62 5.60
N PRO A 191 31.36 -7.82 6.20
CA PRO A 191 31.04 -9.07 5.52
C PRO A 191 29.56 -9.15 5.12
N VAL A 192 28.65 -8.71 6.01
CA VAL A 192 27.20 -8.65 5.76
C VAL A 192 26.91 -7.67 4.61
N ARG A 193 27.56 -6.51 4.60
CA ARG A 193 27.48 -5.54 3.51
C ARG A 193 27.89 -6.15 2.17
N ASN A 194 29.04 -6.83 2.12
CA ASN A 194 29.57 -7.38 0.88
C ASN A 194 28.71 -8.53 0.36
N GLY A 195 28.24 -9.43 1.23
CA GLY A 195 27.36 -10.53 0.85
C GLY A 195 25.99 -10.05 0.38
N LEU A 196 25.45 -9.00 1.01
CA LEU A 196 24.13 -8.51 0.66
C LEU A 196 24.16 -7.47 -0.45
N ARG A 197 25.28 -6.82 -0.81
CA ARG A 197 25.31 -5.66 -1.75
C ARG A 197 24.61 -5.88 -3.09
N HIS A 198 24.56 -7.12 -3.56
CA HIS A 198 23.90 -7.51 -4.82
C HIS A 198 22.45 -7.98 -4.64
N SER A 199 21.94 -7.96 -3.41
CA SER A 199 20.59 -8.37 -3.06
C SER A 199 19.57 -7.30 -3.42
N VAL A 200 18.43 -7.75 -3.94
CA VAL A 200 17.29 -6.93 -4.30
C VAL A 200 16.71 -6.19 -3.08
N PHE A 201 16.94 -6.68 -1.85
CA PHE A 201 16.45 -6.07 -0.60
C PHE A 201 17.03 -4.68 -0.29
N TRP A 202 18.12 -4.27 -0.94
CA TRP A 202 18.67 -2.91 -0.83
C TRP A 202 18.01 -1.91 -1.77
N HIS A 203 17.27 -2.39 -2.76
CA HIS A 203 16.66 -1.52 -3.76
C HIS A 203 15.30 -1.05 -3.25
N LEU A 204 15.14 0.27 -3.15
CA LEU A 204 13.87 0.90 -2.77
C LEU A 204 12.71 0.42 -3.66
N GLY A 205 12.98 0.17 -4.95
CA GLY A 205 11.97 -0.32 -5.90
C GLY A 205 11.34 -1.63 -5.46
N PHE A 206 12.12 -2.57 -4.95
CA PHE A 206 11.59 -3.83 -4.42
C PHE A 206 10.58 -3.61 -3.29
N TRP A 207 10.87 -2.69 -2.37
CA TRP A 207 9.98 -2.40 -1.25
C TRP A 207 8.74 -1.61 -1.66
N GLU A 208 8.84 -0.74 -2.67
CA GLU A 208 7.66 -0.07 -3.25
C GLU A 208 6.69 -1.07 -3.88
N TRP A 209 7.21 -1.98 -4.72
CA TRP A 209 6.40 -3.03 -5.34
C TRP A 209 5.82 -4.00 -4.31
N THR A 210 6.60 -4.38 -3.30
CA THR A 210 6.14 -5.25 -2.22
C THR A 210 5.07 -4.56 -1.37
N GLY A 211 5.24 -3.27 -1.05
CA GLY A 211 4.26 -2.47 -0.32
C GLY A 211 2.97 -2.29 -1.11
N ALA A 212 3.05 -2.01 -2.41
CA ALA A 212 1.88 -1.96 -3.29
C ALA A 212 1.14 -3.31 -3.27
N ALA A 213 1.85 -4.41 -3.53
CA ALA A 213 1.27 -5.76 -3.50
C ALA A 213 0.59 -6.08 -2.16
N ALA A 214 1.19 -5.69 -1.04
CA ALA A 214 0.61 -5.86 0.29
C ALA A 214 -0.75 -5.15 0.45
N VAL A 215 -0.87 -3.91 -0.02
CA VAL A 215 -2.15 -3.17 -0.02
C VAL A 215 -3.20 -3.91 -0.84
N PHE A 216 -2.84 -4.39 -2.04
CA PHE A 216 -3.78 -5.12 -2.90
C PHE A 216 -4.24 -6.44 -2.28
N VAL A 217 -3.33 -7.25 -1.75
CA VAL A 217 -3.69 -8.51 -1.08
C VAL A 217 -4.53 -8.24 0.16
N PHE A 218 -4.26 -7.16 0.90
CA PHE A 218 -5.07 -6.74 2.04
C PHE A 218 -6.50 -6.40 1.62
N LEU A 219 -6.69 -5.66 0.51
CA LEU A 219 -8.01 -5.34 -0.05
C LEU A 219 -8.72 -6.59 -0.59
N CYS A 220 -8.02 -7.49 -1.29
CA CYS A 220 -8.56 -8.78 -1.71
C CYS A 220 -9.08 -9.58 -0.51
N ALA A 221 -8.27 -9.73 0.52
CA ALA A 221 -8.68 -10.39 1.76
C ALA A 221 -9.89 -9.70 2.40
N ALA A 222 -9.94 -8.36 2.35
CA ALA A 222 -11.09 -7.61 2.82
C ALA A 222 -12.37 -7.91 2.02
N VAL A 223 -12.33 -8.16 0.72
CA VAL A 223 -13.53 -8.53 -0.06
C VAL A 223 -13.94 -9.99 0.16
N PHE A 224 -12.98 -10.89 0.06
CA PHE A 224 -13.26 -12.33 -0.04
C PHE A 224 -13.35 -13.03 1.31
N LEU A 225 -12.65 -12.56 2.33
CA LEU A 225 -12.56 -13.22 3.64
C LEU A 225 -13.40 -12.52 4.72
N THR A 226 -13.98 -11.36 4.47
CA THR A 226 -14.89 -10.74 5.44
C THR A 226 -16.32 -11.28 5.30
N PRO A 227 -17.02 -11.59 6.40
CA PRO A 227 -18.45 -11.91 6.36
C PRO A 227 -19.27 -10.71 5.84
N SER A 228 -20.44 -10.97 5.26
CA SER A 228 -21.32 -9.86 4.88
C SER A 228 -21.79 -9.10 6.12
N LEU A 229 -21.86 -7.77 6.03
CA LEU A 229 -22.31 -6.93 7.16
C LEU A 229 -23.71 -7.33 7.64
N ALA A 230 -24.60 -7.74 6.74
CA ALA A 230 -25.96 -8.20 7.07
C ALA A 230 -25.96 -9.47 7.95
N VAL A 231 -25.05 -10.41 7.71
CA VAL A 231 -24.91 -11.63 8.52
C VAL A 231 -24.30 -11.30 9.89
N LEU A 232 -23.42 -10.29 9.96
CA LEU A 232 -22.84 -9.81 11.22
C LEU A 232 -23.89 -9.08 12.07
N GLU A 233 -24.69 -8.19 11.47
CA GLU A 233 -25.77 -7.46 12.15
C GLU A 233 -26.87 -8.39 12.66
N ALA A 234 -27.22 -9.45 11.91
CA ALA A 234 -28.15 -10.49 12.36
C ALA A 234 -27.61 -11.23 13.59
N LYS A 235 -26.34 -11.67 13.57
CA LYS A 235 -25.72 -12.35 14.71
C LYS A 235 -25.56 -11.48 15.97
N VAL A 236 -25.41 -10.17 15.81
CA VAL A 236 -25.34 -9.24 16.96
C VAL A 236 -26.72 -8.97 17.56
N ARG A 237 -27.82 -9.13 16.79
CA ARG A 237 -29.18 -9.00 17.31
C ARG A 237 -29.68 -10.26 18.02
N GLU A 238 -29.10 -11.42 17.71
CA GLU A 238 -29.52 -12.73 18.25
C GLU A 238 -28.79 -13.14 19.54
N GLY A 239 -27.77 -12.40 19.99
CA GLY A 239 -26.99 -12.70 21.20
C GLY A 239 -26.87 -11.51 22.13
#